data_AF-A0A971SMG1-F1
#
_entry.id   AF-A0A971SMG1-F1
#
_cell.length_a   1.000
_cell.length_b   1.000
_cell.length_c   1.000
_cell.angle_alpha   90.00
_cell.angle_beta   90.00
_cell.angle_gamma   90.00
#
_symmetry.space_group_name_H-M   'P 1'
#
loop_
_entity.id
_entity.type
_entity.pdbx_description
1 polymer ?
#
loop_
_entity_poly.entity_id
_entity_poly.type
_entity_poly.pdbx_seq_one_letter_code
_entity_poly.pdbx_strand_id
1 'polypeptide(L)'
;AVTVFIVFLLIYTGRKLRRKEKWILNIVDQVISKIPVVGGWYSTFQEMVQTFTAGGGERGYLGTAKVPCGDGYIIGFVTKRETAEDGSPRVTIFVPTSPNPTTGLVFFFPEEKVEYLDLTPEKAFTKIISLGMKS
;
A
#
# COMPACT_ATOMS: atom_id res chain seq x y z
N ALA A 1 -37.16 -46.44 15.54
CA ALA A 1 -37.83 -45.18 15.15
C ALA A 1 -37.04 -43.95 15.63
N VAL A 2 -36.78 -43.82 16.94
CA VAL A 2 -36.10 -42.63 17.54
C VAL A 2 -34.65 -42.45 17.06
N THR A 3 -33.86 -43.51 16.95
CA THR A 3 -32.47 -43.46 16.46
C THR A 3 -32.38 -43.01 15.00
N VAL A 4 -33.29 -43.49 14.15
CA VAL A 4 -33.38 -43.07 12.74
C VAL A 4 -33.74 -41.58 12.63
N PHE A 5 -34.62 -41.09 13.51
CA PHE A 5 -35.02 -39.69 13.57
C PHE A 5 -33.86 -38.77 14.00
N ILE A 6 -33.05 -39.18 14.98
CA ILE A 6 -31.87 -38.43 15.44
C ILE A 6 -30.80 -38.35 14.34
N VAL A 7 -30.54 -39.46 13.64
CA VAL A 7 -29.59 -39.48 12.52
C VAL A 7 -30.07 -38.56 11.39
N PHE A 8 -31.37 -38.55 11.08
CA PHE A 8 -31.94 -37.67 10.08
C PHE A 8 -31.84 -36.19 10.49
N LEU A 9 -32.05 -35.87 11.78
CA LEU A 9 -31.86 -34.53 12.34
C LEU A 9 -30.40 -34.06 12.28
N LEU A 10 -29.44 -34.94 12.55
CA LEU A 10 -28.01 -34.65 12.44
C LEU A 10 -27.59 -34.41 10.98
N ILE A 11 -28.06 -35.24 10.04
CA ILE A 11 -27.80 -35.06 8.61
C ILE A 11 -28.46 -33.77 8.09
N TYR A 12 -29.68 -33.47 8.53
CA TYR A 12 -30.41 -32.26 8.15
C TYR A 12 -29.72 -30.99 8.68
N THR A 13 -29.32 -31.00 9.95
CA THR A 13 -28.59 -29.90 10.59
C THR A 13 -27.21 -29.72 9.93
N GLY A 14 -26.50 -30.81 9.65
CA GLY A 14 -25.23 -30.82 8.91
C GLY A 14 -25.36 -30.28 7.48
N ARG A 15 -26.39 -30.68 6.73
CA ARG A 15 -26.68 -30.14 5.37
C ARG A 15 -27.04 -28.66 5.38
N LYS A 16 -27.74 -28.20 6.42
CA LYS A 16 -28.12 -26.78 6.58
C LYS A 16 -26.91 -25.92 6.94
N LEU A 17 -25.98 -26.45 7.75
CA LEU A 17 -24.72 -25.80 8.09
C LEU A 17 -23.78 -25.71 6.89
N ARG A 18 -23.66 -26.80 6.11
CA ARG A 18 -22.88 -26.88 4.86
C ARG A 18 -23.42 -25.98 3.72
N ARG A 19 -24.70 -25.59 3.77
CA ARG A 19 -25.27 -24.59 2.83
C ARG A 19 -24.93 -23.15 3.21
N LYS A 20 -24.68 -22.87 4.50
CA LYS A 20 -24.23 -21.56 4.98
C LYS A 20 -22.74 -21.32 4.75
N GLU A 21 -21.97 -22.35 4.45
CA GLU A 21 -20.52 -22.27 4.19
C GLU A 21 -20.21 -21.26 3.07
N LYS A 22 -20.91 -21.30 1.93
CA LYS A 22 -20.66 -20.34 0.83
C LYS A 22 -21.11 -18.91 1.15
N TRP A 23 -22.13 -18.74 1.98
CA TRP A 23 -22.64 -17.41 2.35
C TRP A 23 -21.79 -16.77 3.44
N ILE A 24 -21.37 -17.57 4.43
CA ILE A 24 -20.42 -17.17 5.46
C ILE A 24 -19.06 -16.88 4.83
N LEU A 25 -18.56 -17.73 3.93
CA LEU A 25 -17.32 -17.46 3.19
C LEU A 25 -17.43 -16.21 2.32
N ASN A 26 -18.55 -15.97 1.61
CA ASN A 26 -18.74 -14.72 0.86
C ASN A 26 -18.86 -13.48 1.75
N ILE A 27 -19.44 -13.58 2.95
CA ILE A 27 -19.51 -12.46 3.90
C ILE A 27 -18.15 -12.23 4.53
N VAL A 28 -17.43 -13.29 4.88
CA VAL A 28 -16.05 -13.22 5.38
C VAL A 28 -15.17 -12.61 4.30
N ASP A 29 -15.25 -13.01 3.04
CA ASP A 29 -14.56 -12.39 1.92
C ASP A 29 -14.99 -10.93 1.71
N GLN A 30 -16.27 -10.59 1.81
CA GLN A 30 -16.75 -9.21 1.65
C GLN A 30 -16.42 -8.29 2.84
N VAL A 31 -16.20 -8.85 4.02
CA VAL A 31 -15.76 -8.12 5.23
C VAL A 31 -14.23 -8.00 5.26
N ILE A 32 -13.50 -9.06 4.90
CA ILE A 32 -12.03 -9.06 4.71
C ILE A 32 -11.64 -8.14 3.54
N SER A 33 -12.42 -8.10 2.46
CA SER A 33 -12.20 -7.14 1.37
C SER A 33 -12.46 -5.68 1.77
N LYS A 34 -13.10 -5.45 2.92
CA LYS A 34 -13.48 -4.11 3.41
C LYS A 34 -12.66 -3.64 4.62
N ILE A 35 -11.83 -4.48 5.24
CA ILE A 35 -11.09 -4.18 6.48
C ILE A 35 -9.86 -5.13 6.57
N PRO A 36 -8.61 -4.75 6.96
CA PRO A 36 -7.85 -3.51 6.89
C PRO A 36 -6.39 -3.81 6.44
N VAL A 37 -6.17 -4.34 5.23
CA VAL A 37 -4.82 -4.30 4.63
C VAL A 37 -4.38 -2.82 4.45
N VAL A 38 -5.36 -1.94 4.23
CA VAL A 38 -5.18 -0.50 4.06
C VAL A 38 -4.92 0.21 5.39
N GLY A 39 -5.55 -0.19 6.50
CA GLY A 39 -5.53 0.59 7.76
C GLY A 39 -4.19 0.60 8.49
N GLY A 40 -3.54 -0.57 8.65
CA GLY A 40 -2.25 -0.67 9.36
C GLY A 40 -1.10 -0.03 8.57
N TRP A 41 -1.16 -0.09 7.24
CA TRP A 41 -0.20 0.56 6.38
C TRP A 41 -0.45 2.05 6.24
N TYR A 42 -1.71 2.50 6.29
CA TYR A 42 -2.06 3.92 6.28
C TYR A 42 -1.56 4.62 7.53
N SER A 43 -1.63 3.98 8.71
CA SER A 43 -0.99 4.52 9.92
C SER A 43 0.53 4.58 9.78
N THR A 44 1.19 3.54 9.24
CA THR A 44 2.64 3.57 8.98
C THR A 44 3.03 4.61 7.93
N PHE A 45 2.21 4.79 6.90
CA PHE A 45 2.36 5.83 5.89
C PHE A 45 2.16 7.22 6.48
N GLN A 46 1.11 7.43 7.28
CA GLN A 46 0.86 8.69 7.97
C GLN A 46 1.96 8.99 8.98
N GLU A 47 2.53 7.99 9.65
CA GLU A 47 3.65 8.14 10.57
C GLU A 47 4.96 8.47 9.82
N MET A 48 5.17 7.87 8.64
CA MET A 48 6.26 8.26 7.74
C MET A 48 6.12 9.68 7.23
N VAL A 49 4.96 10.02 6.69
CA VAL A 49 4.65 11.38 6.23
C VAL A 49 4.75 12.34 7.40
N GLN A 50 4.23 12.00 8.59
CA GLN A 50 4.38 12.81 9.78
C GLN A 50 5.85 13.00 10.13
N THR A 51 6.68 11.96 10.11
CA THR A 51 8.12 12.07 10.32
C THR A 51 8.78 12.98 9.28
N PHE A 52 8.37 12.88 8.01
CA PHE A 52 8.84 13.75 6.94
C PHE A 52 8.35 15.20 7.08
N THR A 53 7.17 15.43 7.66
CA THR A 53 6.58 16.77 7.86
C THR A 53 6.91 17.43 9.21
N ALA A 54 7.26 16.64 10.24
CA ALA A 54 7.55 17.12 11.59
C ALA A 54 8.95 17.75 11.70
N GLY A 55 9.84 17.46 10.76
CA GLY A 55 11.06 18.23 10.52
C GLY A 55 10.72 19.53 9.78
N GLY A 56 10.25 20.55 10.51
CA GLY A 56 9.61 21.75 9.97
C GLY A 56 10.30 22.47 8.79
N GLY A 57 9.44 23.01 7.90
CA GLY A 57 9.70 24.06 6.90
C GLY A 57 10.02 23.53 5.50
N GLU A 58 9.20 23.89 4.48
CA GLU A 58 9.34 23.66 3.00
C GLU A 58 9.82 22.27 2.51
N ARG A 59 10.03 21.32 3.41
CA ARG A 59 10.63 19.99 3.26
C ARG A 59 9.61 18.87 3.51
N GLY A 60 8.33 19.20 3.33
CA GLY A 60 7.24 18.23 3.38
C GLY A 60 7.18 17.44 2.07
N TYR A 61 6.50 16.30 2.10
CA TYR A 61 6.15 15.51 0.92
C TYR A 61 5.76 16.41 -0.28
N LEU A 62 6.58 16.37 -1.33
CA LEU A 62 6.46 17.23 -2.52
C LEU A 62 5.71 16.56 -3.68
N GLY A 63 5.30 15.30 -3.52
CA GLY A 63 4.54 14.55 -4.52
C GLY A 63 5.09 13.15 -4.77
N THR A 64 4.37 12.38 -5.59
CA THR A 64 4.83 11.09 -6.10
C THR A 64 5.48 11.33 -7.45
N ALA A 65 6.62 10.68 -7.72
CA ALA A 65 7.26 10.76 -9.02
C ALA A 65 7.72 9.39 -9.50
N LYS A 66 7.88 9.27 -10.82
CA LYS A 66 8.65 8.19 -11.43
C LYS A 66 10.01 8.71 -11.90
N VAL A 67 11.00 7.84 -11.78
CA VAL A 67 12.37 8.13 -12.20
C VAL A 67 12.87 7.01 -13.10
N PRO A 68 13.55 7.33 -14.22
CA PRO A 68 14.10 6.32 -15.11
C PRO A 68 15.18 5.48 -14.39
N CYS A 69 15.12 4.16 -14.58
CA CYS A 69 16.11 3.19 -14.11
C CYS A 69 16.38 2.18 -15.24
N GLY A 70 17.43 2.43 -16.03
CA GLY A 70 17.67 1.69 -17.26
C GLY A 70 16.49 1.84 -18.23
N ASP A 71 16.02 0.72 -18.78
CA ASP A 71 14.83 0.67 -19.65
C ASP A 71 13.50 0.76 -18.87
N GLY A 72 13.57 0.77 -17.53
CA GLY A 72 12.42 0.82 -16.64
C GLY A 72 12.29 2.12 -15.86
N TYR A 73 11.40 2.12 -14.87
CA TYR A 73 11.23 3.24 -13.95
C TYR A 73 10.92 2.75 -12.53
N ILE A 74 11.23 3.60 -11.57
CA ILE A 74 10.92 3.40 -10.16
C ILE A 74 9.92 4.47 -9.74
N ILE A 75 8.91 4.10 -8.95
CA ILE A 75 8.00 5.05 -8.31
C ILE A 75 8.50 5.32 -6.89
N GLY A 76 8.55 6.59 -6.51
CA GLY A 76 8.93 7.01 -5.18
C GLY A 76 8.26 8.32 -4.77
N PHE A 77 8.49 8.70 -3.52
CA PHE A 77 7.95 9.91 -2.91
C PHE A 77 9.04 10.97 -2.86
N VAL A 78 8.74 12.14 -3.43
CA VAL A 78 9.64 13.29 -3.39
C VAL A 78 9.56 13.91 -1.99
N THR A 79 10.66 13.92 -1.26
CA THR A 79 10.70 14.37 0.14
C THR A 79 11.34 15.73 0.30
N LYS A 80 12.25 16.11 -0.60
CA LYS A 80 13.00 17.37 -0.51
C LYS A 80 13.40 17.85 -1.89
N ARG A 81 13.40 19.17 -2.08
CA ARG A 81 14.09 19.85 -3.18
C ARG A 81 15.29 20.59 -2.59
N GLU A 82 16.44 20.44 -3.23
CA GLU A 82 17.69 21.08 -2.80
C GLU A 82 18.53 21.50 -4.00
N THR A 83 19.38 22.49 -3.80
CA THR A 83 20.38 22.89 -4.79
C THR A 83 21.68 22.18 -4.46
N ALA A 84 22.25 21.47 -5.42
CA ALA A 84 23.56 20.85 -5.24
C ALA A 84 24.68 21.89 -5.17
N GLU A 85 25.88 21.46 -4.76
CA GLU A 85 27.07 22.31 -4.66
C GLU A 85 27.44 23.00 -6.00
N ASP A 86 27.07 22.39 -7.11
CA ASP A 86 27.25 22.93 -8.47
C ASP A 86 26.14 23.92 -8.90
N GLY A 87 25.18 24.22 -8.02
CA GLY A 87 24.05 25.11 -8.30
C GLY A 87 22.88 24.43 -9.01
N SER A 88 22.95 23.13 -9.34
CA SER A 88 21.89 22.43 -10.06
C SER A 88 20.72 22.03 -9.13
N PRO A 89 19.45 22.12 -9.61
CA PRO A 89 18.29 21.69 -8.84
C PRO A 89 18.23 20.15 -8.75
N ARG A 90 18.11 19.65 -7.53
CA ARG A 90 18.00 18.23 -7.22
C ARG A 90 16.81 17.95 -6.32
N VAL A 91 16.32 16.73 -6.43
CA VAL A 91 15.23 16.22 -5.61
C VAL A 91 15.64 14.92 -4.94
N THR A 92 15.25 14.79 -3.68
CA THR A 92 15.40 13.58 -2.90
C THR A 92 14.14 12.74 -3.05
N ILE A 93 14.30 11.48 -3.42
CA ILE A 93 13.21 10.53 -3.67
C ILE A 93 13.39 9.34 -2.75
N PHE A 94 12.40 9.12 -1.87
CA PHE A 94 12.31 7.95 -1.03
C PHE A 94 11.49 6.85 -1.73
N VAL A 95 12.09 5.67 -1.87
CA VAL A 95 11.47 4.49 -2.46
C VAL A 95 11.30 3.44 -1.36
N PRO A 96 10.10 3.23 -0.82
CA PRO A 96 9.89 2.18 0.17
C PRO A 96 10.05 0.80 -0.47
N THR A 97 10.40 -0.17 0.36
CA THR A 97 10.49 -1.57 -0.04
C THR A 97 9.21 -2.33 0.31
N SER A 98 8.78 -3.23 -0.58
CA SER A 98 7.70 -4.16 -0.27
C SER A 98 8.25 -5.38 0.48
N PRO A 99 7.49 -6.00 1.39
CA PRO A 99 6.15 -5.61 1.88
C PRO A 99 6.21 -4.67 3.10
N ASN A 100 7.39 -4.43 3.65
CA ASN A 100 7.60 -3.63 4.85
C ASN A 100 7.99 -2.19 4.48
N PRO A 101 7.05 -1.23 4.53
CA PRO A 101 7.31 0.12 4.04
C PRO A 101 8.27 0.90 4.93
N THR A 102 8.53 0.44 6.17
CA THR A 102 9.47 1.07 7.13
C THR A 102 10.91 1.14 6.63
N THR A 103 11.27 0.29 5.69
CA THR A 103 12.56 0.29 5.03
C THR A 103 12.43 0.78 3.59
N GLY A 104 13.45 1.51 3.11
CA GLY A 104 13.46 2.03 1.76
C GLY A 104 14.84 2.55 1.37
N LEU A 105 14.95 2.90 0.10
CA LEU A 105 16.13 3.53 -0.47
C LEU A 105 15.87 5.02 -0.65
N VAL A 106 16.90 5.83 -0.46
CA VAL A 106 16.86 7.26 -0.73
C VAL A 106 17.75 7.53 -1.93
N PHE A 107 17.19 8.18 -2.94
CA PHE A 107 17.89 8.55 -4.17
C PHE A 107 17.89 10.06 -4.37
N PHE A 108 18.92 10.56 -5.05
CA PHE A 108 19.12 11.99 -5.32
C PHE A 108 19.23 12.21 -6.82
N PHE A 109 18.19 12.77 -7.43
CA PHE A 109 18.13 12.95 -8.87
C PHE A 109 18.14 14.44 -9.26
N PRO A 110 18.72 14.79 -10.42
CA PRO A 110 18.44 16.08 -11.05
C PRO A 110 16.93 16.22 -11.26
N GLU A 111 16.35 17.36 -10.91
CA GLU A 111 14.90 17.57 -10.97
C GLU A 111 14.33 17.37 -12.39
N GLU A 112 15.10 17.74 -13.41
CA GLU A 112 14.76 17.55 -14.83
C GLU A 112 14.58 16.09 -15.25
N LYS A 113 15.12 15.11 -14.51
CA LYS A 113 15.00 13.68 -14.81
C LYS A 113 13.81 13.02 -14.13
N VAL A 114 13.05 13.78 -13.35
CA VAL A 114 11.98 13.28 -12.50
C VAL A 114 10.64 13.68 -13.09
N GLU A 115 9.77 12.69 -13.32
CA GLU A 115 8.43 12.95 -13.82
C GLU A 115 7.42 12.81 -12.67
N TYR A 116 6.81 13.92 -12.29
CA TYR A 116 5.78 13.95 -11.26
C TYR A 116 4.50 13.26 -11.76
N LEU A 117 3.94 12.40 -10.91
CA LEU A 117 2.74 11.65 -11.21
C LEU A 117 1.53 12.29 -10.54
N ASP A 118 0.42 12.39 -11.26
CA ASP A 118 -0.90 12.71 -10.69
C ASP A 118 -1.50 11.47 -10.00
N LEU A 119 -0.77 10.98 -9.00
CA LEU A 119 -1.17 9.88 -8.15
C LEU A 119 -1.25 10.36 -6.71
N THR A 120 -2.33 9.99 -6.04
CA THR A 120 -2.40 10.17 -4.60
C THR A 120 -1.32 9.29 -3.95
N PRO A 121 -0.70 9.75 -2.85
CA PRO A 121 0.33 8.98 -2.16
C PRO A 121 -0.13 7.56 -1.83
N GLU A 122 -1.40 7.38 -1.47
CA GLU A 122 -2.00 6.10 -1.11
C GLU A 122 -2.00 5.11 -2.28
N LYS A 123 -2.33 5.59 -3.49
CA LYS A 123 -2.35 4.77 -4.69
C LYS A 123 -0.94 4.35 -5.07
N ALA A 124 0.01 5.30 -5.05
CA ALA A 124 1.41 5.02 -5.30
C ALA A 124 1.97 4.01 -4.29
N PHE A 125 1.66 4.19 -3.01
CA PHE A 125 2.04 3.30 -1.93
C PHE A 125 1.45 1.90 -2.11
N THR A 126 0.15 1.79 -2.41
CA THR A 126 -0.54 0.53 -2.70
C THR A 126 0.10 -0.22 -3.85
N LYS A 127 0.53 0.51 -4.89
CA LYS A 127 1.23 -0.07 -6.03
C LYS A 127 2.59 -0.65 -5.63
N ILE A 128 3.37 0.06 -4.80
CA ILE A 128 4.69 -0.40 -4.36
C ILE A 128 4.57 -1.64 -3.45
N ILE A 129 3.74 -1.58 -2.41
CA ILE A 129 3.62 -2.67 -1.43
C ILE A 129 2.95 -3.92 -2.01
N SER A 130 2.09 -3.77 -3.03
CA SER A 130 1.48 -4.90 -3.75
C SER A 130 2.44 -5.59 -4.74
N LEU A 131 3.74 -5.30 -4.67
CA LEU A 131 4.74 -5.83 -5.61
C LEU A 131 4.44 -5.42 -7.06
N GLY A 132 3.77 -4.28 -7.26
CA GLY A 132 3.31 -3.82 -8.57
C GLY A 132 2.11 -4.59 -9.14
N MET A 133 1.52 -5.51 -8.39
CA MET A 133 0.39 -6.33 -8.88
C MET A 133 -0.94 -5.58 -8.89
N LYS A 134 -1.09 -4.54 -8.07
CA LYS A 134 -2.31 -3.73 -8.00
C LYS A 134 -2.03 -2.31 -8.48
N SER A 135 -2.97 -1.76 -9.27
CA SER A 135 -2.90 -0.40 -9.84
C SER A 135 -3.82 0.57 -9.11
#